data_AF-H8ZX97-F1
#
_entry.id   AF-H8ZX97-F1
#
_cell.length_a   1.000
_cell.length_b   1.000
_cell.length_c   1.000
_cell.angle_alpha   90.00
_cell.angle_beta   90.00
_cell.angle_gamma   90.00
#
_symmetry.space_group_name_H-M   'P 1'
#
loop_
_entity.id
_entity.type
_entity.pdbx_description
1 polymer ?
#
loop_
_entity_poly.entity_id
_entity_poly.type
_entity_poly.pdbx_seq_one_letter_code
_entity_poly.pdbx_strand_id
1 'polypeptide(L)'
;MEGHVKRPMNAFMVWSRGERHKLAQQNPSMQNTEISKQLGCRWKSLTEAEKRPFFQEAQRLKTLHREKYPNYKYQPHRRAKVSQRSGILQPAVASTKLYNLLQWDRNPHAITYRQDWSRAAHLYSKNQQSFYLQPVDIPTGHLQQQQQQQQQQFHNHHQQQQQFYDHQQQQQQQQQQQQQQFHDHHQQKQQFHDHHQQQQQFHDHHHHQQQQQFHDHHQQQQQFHDHQQQQQQQQQQQFHDHHQQKQQFHDHHHHQQQQQFHDHQQQQQQFHDHQQQQHQFHDHPQQKQQFHDHPQQQQQ
;
A
#
# COMPACT_ATOMS: atom_id res chain seq x y z
N MET A 1 -9.70 23.61 51.62
CA MET A 1 -9.65 23.16 50.22
C MET A 1 -9.61 21.64 50.21
N GLU A 2 -10.58 20.94 49.64
CA GLU A 2 -10.50 19.49 49.51
C GLU A 2 -9.86 19.12 48.17
N GLY A 3 -8.69 18.48 48.22
CA GLY A 3 -7.80 18.32 47.07
C GLY A 3 -8.10 17.11 46.19
N HIS A 4 -7.70 17.19 44.92
CA HIS A 4 -7.83 16.08 43.94
C HIS A 4 -7.30 14.75 44.51
N VAL A 5 -8.21 13.77 44.68
CA VAL A 5 -7.91 12.42 45.17
C VAL A 5 -6.97 11.70 44.21
N LYS A 6 -5.75 11.40 44.67
CA LYS A 6 -4.76 10.63 43.89
C LYS A 6 -5.20 9.17 43.76
N ARG A 7 -4.86 8.54 42.63
CA ARG A 7 -5.10 7.10 42.37
C ARG A 7 -4.34 6.24 43.40
N PRO A 8 -4.86 5.07 43.81
CA PRO A 8 -4.09 4.10 44.58
C PRO A 8 -2.89 3.59 43.75
N MET A 9 -1.78 3.25 44.43
CA MET A 9 -0.58 2.74 43.78
C MET A 9 -0.77 1.28 43.35
N ASN A 10 -0.33 0.94 42.14
CA ASN A 10 -0.22 -0.44 41.68
C ASN A 10 1.10 -1.08 42.17
N ALA A 11 1.27 -2.40 42.00
CA ALA A 11 2.43 -3.14 42.52
C ALA A 11 3.79 -2.53 42.12
N PHE A 12 3.95 -2.17 40.84
CA PHE A 12 5.15 -1.48 40.35
C PHE A 12 5.37 -0.11 41.00
N MET A 13 4.31 0.67 41.25
CA MET A 13 4.43 1.98 41.91
C MET A 13 4.72 1.86 43.41
N VAL A 14 4.24 0.81 44.08
CA VAL A 14 4.62 0.48 45.47
C VAL A 14 6.10 0.10 45.53
N TRP A 15 6.52 -0.89 44.75
CA TRP A 15 7.92 -1.36 44.69
C TRP A 15 8.90 -0.26 44.27
N SER A 16 8.62 0.42 43.15
CA SER A 16 9.53 1.42 42.59
C SER A 16 9.68 2.66 43.48
N ARG A 17 8.82 2.88 44.48
CA ARG A 17 8.99 3.97 45.44
C ARG A 17 10.31 3.86 46.21
N GLY A 18 10.64 2.65 46.68
CA GLY A 18 11.91 2.38 47.39
C GLY A 18 13.10 2.36 46.42
N GLU A 19 12.99 1.60 45.34
CA GLU A 19 14.11 1.42 44.40
C GLU A 19 14.49 2.70 43.63
N ARG A 20 13.52 3.59 43.36
CA ARG A 20 13.81 4.93 42.79
C ARG A 20 14.61 5.81 43.75
N HIS A 21 14.37 5.70 45.05
CA HIS A 21 15.11 6.45 46.06
C HIS A 21 16.56 5.98 46.14
N LYS A 22 16.79 4.66 46.22
CA LYS A 22 18.13 4.05 46.17
C LYS A 22 18.90 4.47 44.90
N LEU A 23 18.28 4.37 43.72
CA LEU A 23 18.91 4.72 42.45
C LEU A 23 19.24 6.21 42.34
N ALA A 24 18.38 7.09 42.85
CA ALA A 24 18.62 8.54 42.86
C ALA A 24 19.73 8.95 43.85
N GLN A 25 19.85 8.26 44.99
CA GLN A 25 20.98 8.45 45.91
C GLN A 25 22.31 7.96 45.31
N GLN A 26 22.28 6.81 44.63
CA GLN A 26 23.47 6.25 43.95
C GLN A 26 23.90 7.05 42.72
N ASN A 27 22.97 7.74 42.04
CA ASN A 27 23.24 8.50 40.83
C ASN A 27 22.53 9.87 40.86
N PRO A 28 22.99 10.85 41.66
CA PRO A 28 22.28 12.14 41.84
C PRO A 28 22.13 12.97 40.55
N SER A 29 22.99 12.77 39.57
CA SER A 29 22.94 13.40 38.24
C SER A 29 22.00 12.71 37.24
N MET A 30 21.48 11.52 37.56
CA MET A 30 20.68 10.73 36.62
C MET A 30 19.23 11.24 36.55
N GLN A 31 18.78 11.59 35.35
CA GLN A 31 17.40 12.05 35.15
C GLN A 31 16.39 10.94 35.48
N ASN A 32 15.27 11.33 36.12
CA ASN A 32 14.18 10.41 36.51
C ASN A 32 13.60 9.60 35.33
N THR A 33 13.69 10.13 34.10
CA THR A 33 13.37 9.41 32.86
C THR A 33 14.19 8.13 32.72
N GLU A 34 15.50 8.19 32.98
CA GLU A 34 16.42 7.05 32.87
C GLU A 34 16.28 6.10 34.05
N ILE A 35 16.19 6.63 35.27
CA ILE A 35 15.87 5.84 36.47
C ILE A 35 14.58 5.04 36.26
N SER A 36 13.56 5.63 35.63
CA SER A 36 12.28 4.97 35.33
C SER A 36 12.40 3.87 34.27
N LYS A 37 13.29 3.99 33.27
CA LYS A 37 13.60 2.88 32.34
C LYS A 37 14.25 1.71 33.07
N GLN A 38 15.31 1.99 33.86
CA GLN A 38 16.04 0.96 34.60
C GLN A 38 15.15 0.21 35.59
N LEU A 39 14.26 0.92 36.29
CA LEU A 39 13.24 0.31 37.16
C LEU A 39 12.26 -0.56 36.38
N GLY A 40 11.85 -0.15 35.17
CA GLY A 40 11.02 -0.97 34.29
C GLY A 40 11.70 -2.28 33.87
N CYS A 41 13.01 -2.25 33.60
CA CYS A 41 13.80 -3.45 33.31
C CYS A 41 13.94 -4.35 34.54
N ARG A 42 14.38 -3.80 35.69
CA ARG A 42 14.52 -4.55 36.95
C ARG A 42 13.20 -5.22 37.37
N TRP A 43 12.07 -4.53 37.26
CA TRP A 43 10.75 -5.10 37.57
C TRP A 43 10.38 -6.29 36.66
N LYS A 44 10.80 -6.29 35.38
CA LYS A 44 10.58 -7.46 34.53
C LYS A 44 11.36 -8.66 35.07
N SER A 45 12.64 -8.47 35.39
CA SER A 45 13.56 -9.53 35.84
C SER A 45 13.24 -10.16 37.21
N LEU A 46 12.53 -9.47 38.11
CA LEU A 46 12.12 -10.06 39.40
C LEU A 46 11.23 -11.31 39.22
N THR A 47 11.38 -12.29 40.09
CA THR A 47 10.53 -13.48 40.16
C THR A 47 9.11 -13.15 40.63
N GLU A 48 8.17 -14.09 40.44
CA GLU A 48 6.80 -13.95 40.98
C GLU A 48 6.78 -13.89 42.51
N ALA A 49 7.66 -14.63 43.19
CA ALA A 49 7.78 -14.63 44.64
C ALA A 49 8.18 -13.25 45.18
N GLU A 50 9.18 -12.59 44.56
CA GLU A 50 9.58 -11.23 44.90
C GLU A 50 8.48 -10.20 44.58
N LYS A 51 7.70 -10.42 43.53
CA LYS A 51 6.58 -9.55 43.14
C LYS A 51 5.35 -9.70 44.05
N ARG A 52 5.08 -10.90 44.60
CA ARG A 52 3.89 -11.25 45.41
C ARG A 52 3.57 -10.25 46.55
N PRO A 53 4.50 -9.83 47.43
CA PRO A 53 4.19 -8.85 48.48
C PRO A 53 3.75 -7.48 47.93
N PHE A 54 4.31 -7.02 46.81
CA PHE A 54 3.94 -5.74 46.20
C PHE A 54 2.55 -5.79 45.52
N PHE A 55 2.14 -6.96 45.03
CA PHE A 55 0.76 -7.19 44.58
C PHE A 55 -0.24 -7.20 45.75
N GLN A 56 0.10 -7.87 46.86
CA GLN A 56 -0.73 -7.87 48.07
C GLN A 56 -0.91 -6.46 48.65
N GLU A 57 0.17 -5.68 48.76
CA GLU A 57 0.11 -4.29 49.24
C GLU A 57 -0.66 -3.38 48.28
N ALA A 58 -0.51 -3.54 46.96
CA ALA A 58 -1.31 -2.80 45.98
C ALA A 58 -2.81 -3.13 46.05
N GLN A 59 -3.16 -4.40 46.36
CA GLN A 59 -4.55 -4.80 46.61
C GLN A 59 -5.07 -4.18 47.92
N ARG A 60 -4.29 -4.19 49.00
CA ARG A 60 -4.64 -3.53 50.27
C ARG A 60 -4.87 -2.04 50.09
N LEU A 61 -3.98 -1.34 49.36
CA LEU A 61 -4.12 0.08 49.03
C LEU A 61 -5.34 0.37 48.14
N LYS A 62 -5.68 -0.52 47.19
CA LYS A 62 -6.90 -0.39 46.38
C LYS A 62 -8.17 -0.50 47.23
N THR A 63 -8.19 -1.44 48.18
CA THR A 63 -9.31 -1.66 49.10
C THR A 63 -9.50 -0.46 50.05
N LEU A 64 -8.44 -0.05 50.74
CA LEU A 64 -8.44 1.12 51.63
C LEU A 64 -8.80 2.42 50.91
N HIS A 65 -8.40 2.57 49.64
CA HIS A 65 -8.76 3.74 48.83
C HIS A 65 -10.26 3.78 48.50
N ARG A 66 -10.85 2.64 48.12
CA ARG A 66 -12.29 2.51 47.88
C ARG A 66 -13.12 2.76 49.15
N GLU A 67 -12.65 2.29 50.30
CA GLU A 67 -13.31 2.51 51.60
C GLU A 67 -13.24 3.98 52.03
N LYS A 68 -12.08 4.62 51.87
CA LYS A 68 -11.90 6.04 52.22
C LYS A 68 -12.58 6.99 51.22
N TYR A 69 -12.74 6.58 49.97
CA TYR A 69 -13.31 7.40 48.90
C TYR A 69 -14.34 6.60 48.08
N PRO A 70 -15.52 6.24 48.65
CA PRO A 70 -16.51 5.39 47.98
C PRO A 70 -17.03 6.01 46.67
N ASN A 71 -17.11 7.34 46.61
CA ASN A 71 -17.55 8.09 45.43
C ASN A 71 -16.41 8.35 44.41
N TYR A 72 -15.22 7.75 44.57
CA TYR A 72 -14.10 8.00 43.66
C TYR A 72 -14.29 7.36 42.29
N LYS A 73 -14.44 8.22 41.27
CA LYS A 73 -14.42 7.82 39.85
C LYS A 73 -13.16 8.34 39.18
N TYR A 74 -12.36 7.45 38.58
CA TYR A 74 -11.19 7.86 37.79
C TYR A 74 -11.64 8.57 36.50
N GLN A 75 -11.32 9.87 36.40
CA GLN A 75 -11.60 10.69 35.22
C GLN A 75 -10.27 11.09 34.54
N PRO A 76 -9.91 10.48 33.39
CA PRO A 76 -8.66 10.80 32.70
C PRO A 76 -8.75 12.17 32.01
N HIS A 77 -8.19 13.21 32.63
CA HIS A 77 -8.10 14.54 32.03
C HIS A 77 -7.22 14.52 30.76
N ARG A 78 -7.86 14.61 29.58
CA ARG A 78 -7.17 14.77 28.30
C ARG A 78 -6.78 16.24 28.10
N ARG A 79 -5.49 16.55 28.26
CA ARG A 79 -4.92 17.81 27.74
C ARG A 79 -5.08 17.83 26.22
N ALA A 80 -5.52 18.95 25.66
CA ALA A 80 -5.60 19.12 24.22
C ALA A 80 -4.20 19.00 23.60
N LYS A 81 -4.05 18.19 22.55
CA LYS A 81 -2.80 18.09 21.79
C LYS A 81 -2.73 19.27 20.82
N VAL A 82 -1.85 20.24 21.10
CA VAL A 82 -1.43 21.21 20.08
C VAL A 82 -0.69 20.43 18.99
N SER A 83 -1.18 20.50 17.75
CA SER A 83 -0.65 19.73 16.62
C SER A 83 0.59 20.39 16.04
N GLN A 84 1.74 20.17 16.68
CA GLN A 84 3.03 20.60 16.15
C GLN A 84 3.44 19.70 14.98
N ARG A 85 3.31 20.22 13.76
CA ARG A 85 3.77 19.57 12.52
C ARG A 85 5.25 19.87 12.33
N SER A 86 6.13 18.95 12.72
CA SER A 86 7.51 18.90 12.25
C SER A 86 7.85 17.48 11.79
N GLY A 87 8.27 17.36 10.53
CA GLY A 87 8.57 16.07 9.92
C GLY A 87 10.02 15.67 10.17
N ILE A 88 10.22 14.62 10.98
CA ILE A 88 11.49 13.87 11.02
C ILE A 88 11.13 12.39 10.91
N LEU A 89 11.60 11.75 9.85
CA LEU A 89 11.49 10.30 9.68
C LEU A 89 12.39 9.62 10.74
N GLN A 90 11.80 8.76 11.56
CA GLN A 90 12.54 7.83 12.42
C GLN A 90 12.23 6.40 11.98
N PRO A 91 13.22 5.48 11.99
CA PRO A 91 13.07 4.14 11.46
C PRO A 91 12.00 3.35 12.22
N ALA A 92 11.27 2.51 11.48
CA ALA A 92 10.07 1.84 11.96
C ALA A 92 10.36 0.69 12.94
N VAL A 93 10.63 1.02 14.21
CA VAL A 93 10.46 0.05 15.29
C VAL A 93 8.98 -0.30 15.42
N ALA A 94 8.63 -1.56 15.16
CA ALA A 94 7.24 -2.01 15.13
C ALA A 94 6.52 -1.66 16.44
N SER A 95 5.27 -1.17 16.30
CA SER A 95 4.50 -0.58 17.41
C SER A 95 4.58 -1.40 18.70
N THR A 96 4.86 -0.75 19.82
CA THR A 96 4.90 -1.41 21.15
C THR A 96 3.58 -2.11 21.50
N LYS A 97 2.46 -1.78 20.83
CA LYS A 97 1.22 -2.58 20.90
C LYS A 97 1.40 -3.99 20.33
N LEU A 98 1.99 -4.12 19.13
CA LEU A 98 2.24 -5.41 18.48
C LEU A 98 3.29 -6.22 19.25
N TYR A 99 4.37 -5.58 19.71
CA TYR A 99 5.36 -6.27 20.55
C TYR A 99 4.73 -6.86 21.83
N ASN A 100 3.81 -6.14 22.49
CA ASN A 100 3.07 -6.71 23.62
C ASN A 100 1.98 -7.73 23.22
N LEU A 101 1.52 -7.76 21.97
CA LEU A 101 0.47 -8.67 21.52
C LEU A 101 1.03 -10.05 21.16
N LEU A 102 2.17 -10.11 20.46
CA LEU A 102 2.86 -11.37 20.08
C LEU A 102 3.49 -12.12 21.27
N GLN A 103 3.39 -11.62 22.50
CA GLN A 103 4.03 -12.20 23.70
C GLN A 103 3.04 -12.82 24.72
N TRP A 104 1.73 -12.79 24.47
CA TRP A 104 0.77 -13.45 25.37
C TRP A 104 0.73 -14.98 25.19
N ASP A 105 0.97 -15.46 23.98
CA ASP A 105 0.78 -16.87 23.58
C ASP A 105 1.95 -17.81 23.95
N ARG A 106 2.77 -17.41 24.93
CA ARG A 106 3.90 -18.23 25.41
C ARG A 106 4.16 -18.14 26.91
N ASN A 107 3.17 -17.72 27.71
CA ASN A 107 3.26 -17.74 29.17
C ASN A 107 2.21 -18.70 29.78
N PRO A 108 2.56 -19.96 30.08
CA PRO A 108 1.63 -20.93 30.68
C PRO A 108 1.22 -20.60 32.14
N HIS A 109 1.90 -19.66 32.80
CA HIS A 109 1.69 -19.38 34.24
C HIS A 109 0.53 -18.43 34.56
N ALA A 110 -0.20 -17.95 33.54
CA ALA A 110 -1.49 -17.28 33.75
C ALA A 110 -2.55 -18.20 34.42
N ILE A 111 -2.38 -19.53 34.33
CA ILE A 111 -3.34 -20.52 34.82
C ILE A 111 -3.12 -20.86 36.30
N THR A 112 -1.88 -20.86 36.78
CA THR A 112 -1.50 -21.45 38.09
C THR A 112 -1.99 -20.68 39.31
N TYR A 113 -2.33 -19.39 39.20
CA TYR A 113 -2.79 -18.57 40.34
C TYR A 113 -4.28 -18.69 40.69
N ARG A 114 -5.05 -19.59 40.05
CA ARG A 114 -6.47 -19.84 40.38
C ARG A 114 -6.69 -20.89 41.50
N GLN A 115 -5.65 -21.63 41.90
CA GLN A 115 -5.80 -22.89 42.66
C GLN A 115 -5.25 -22.88 44.11
N ASP A 116 -4.49 -21.84 44.52
CA ASP A 116 -3.81 -21.79 45.83
C ASP A 116 -4.76 -21.63 47.05
N TRP A 117 -6.01 -21.19 46.84
CA TRP A 117 -6.96 -20.89 47.93
C TRP A 117 -7.36 -22.12 48.76
N SER A 118 -7.30 -23.32 48.18
CA SER A 118 -7.78 -24.55 48.84
C SER A 118 -6.78 -25.18 49.82
N ARG A 119 -5.48 -24.84 49.76
CA ARG A 119 -4.45 -25.46 50.63
C ARG A 119 -4.25 -24.73 51.96
N ALA A 120 -4.47 -23.41 52.00
CA ALA A 120 -4.26 -22.60 53.19
C ALA A 120 -5.14 -23.01 54.38
N ALA A 121 -6.35 -23.52 54.12
CA ALA A 121 -7.32 -23.92 55.15
C ALA A 121 -6.87 -25.13 56.00
N HIS A 122 -5.99 -26.00 55.49
CA HIS A 122 -5.65 -27.27 56.15
C HIS A 122 -4.53 -27.18 57.19
N LEU A 123 -3.73 -26.09 57.21
CA LEU A 123 -2.57 -25.98 58.10
C LEU A 123 -2.87 -25.45 59.50
N TYR A 124 -4.11 -25.00 59.78
CA TYR A 124 -4.49 -24.51 61.11
C TYR A 124 -4.81 -25.64 62.12
N SER A 125 -4.88 -26.91 61.67
CA SER A 125 -5.43 -28.03 62.45
C SER A 125 -4.40 -28.93 63.15
N LYS A 126 -3.12 -28.54 63.20
CA LYS A 126 -2.03 -29.40 63.75
C LYS A 126 -0.98 -28.66 64.59
N ASN A 127 -1.41 -27.89 65.60
CA ASN A 127 -0.57 -27.71 66.79
C ASN A 127 -1.39 -27.35 68.05
N GLN A 128 -1.75 -28.36 68.83
CA GLN A 128 -1.97 -28.26 70.28
C GLN A 128 -1.42 -29.52 70.93
N GLN A 129 -0.52 -29.33 71.90
CA GLN A 129 0.17 -30.39 72.64
C GLN A 129 -0.46 -30.50 74.04
N SER A 130 -0.73 -31.73 74.49
CA SER A 130 -1.66 -31.97 75.61
C SER A 130 -1.21 -31.42 76.96
N PHE A 131 -2.17 -30.90 77.74
CA PHE A 131 -2.09 -30.75 79.20
C PHE A 131 -3.42 -31.17 79.87
N TYR A 132 -3.32 -31.74 81.08
CA TYR A 132 -4.41 -32.21 81.96
C TYR A 132 -5.03 -31.00 82.71
N LEU A 133 -6.28 -30.93 83.19
CA LEU A 133 -7.49 -31.79 83.35
C LEU A 133 -8.71 -30.81 83.49
N GLN A 134 -10.02 -31.10 83.67
CA GLN A 134 -10.88 -32.26 83.99
C GLN A 134 -12.17 -32.23 83.11
N PRO A 135 -13.01 -33.29 83.02
CA PRO A 135 -14.35 -33.21 82.43
C PRO A 135 -15.39 -32.61 83.41
N VAL A 136 -16.39 -31.92 82.88
CA VAL A 136 -17.62 -31.51 83.58
C VAL A 136 -18.83 -31.72 82.65
N ASP A 137 -19.90 -32.32 83.18
CA ASP A 137 -21.08 -32.69 82.39
C ASP A 137 -21.97 -31.50 82.06
N ILE A 138 -22.35 -31.36 80.78
CA ILE A 138 -23.24 -30.30 80.27
C ILE A 138 -24.36 -30.93 79.43
N PRO A 139 -25.65 -30.53 79.58
CA PRO A 139 -26.77 -31.20 78.93
C PRO A 139 -26.69 -31.23 77.39
N THR A 140 -26.75 -32.43 76.82
CA THR A 140 -26.38 -32.73 75.43
C THR A 140 -27.30 -32.11 74.35
N GLY A 141 -28.50 -31.63 74.71
CA GLY A 141 -29.51 -31.19 73.75
C GLY A 141 -29.16 -29.94 72.94
N HIS A 142 -28.47 -28.95 73.54
CA HIS A 142 -28.27 -27.64 72.89
C HIS A 142 -27.25 -27.67 71.74
N LEU A 143 -26.20 -28.47 71.86
CA LEU A 143 -25.12 -28.54 70.85
C LEU A 143 -25.61 -29.13 69.51
N GLN A 144 -26.50 -30.13 69.54
CA GLN A 144 -26.92 -30.83 68.33
C GLN A 144 -27.80 -29.95 67.41
N GLN A 145 -28.70 -29.14 67.99
CA GLN A 145 -29.49 -28.19 67.23
C GLN A 145 -28.62 -27.08 66.62
N GLN A 146 -27.63 -26.58 67.37
CA GLN A 146 -26.66 -25.59 66.88
C GLN A 146 -25.81 -26.14 65.73
N GLN A 147 -25.37 -27.40 65.81
CA GLN A 147 -24.61 -28.06 64.74
C GLN A 147 -25.46 -28.26 63.47
N GLN A 148 -26.75 -28.61 63.61
CA GLN A 148 -27.68 -28.70 62.47
C GLN A 148 -27.88 -27.35 61.76
N GLN A 149 -28.02 -26.25 62.51
CA GLN A 149 -28.13 -24.91 61.93
C GLN A 149 -26.86 -24.50 61.17
N GLN A 150 -25.67 -24.81 61.69
CA GLN A 150 -24.41 -24.55 60.98
C GLN A 150 -24.31 -25.31 59.66
N GLN A 151 -24.75 -26.58 59.61
CA GLN A 151 -24.77 -27.36 58.36
C GLN A 151 -25.73 -26.75 57.32
N GLN A 152 -26.91 -26.28 57.74
CA GLN A 152 -27.84 -25.59 56.85
C GLN A 152 -27.28 -24.25 56.33
N GLN A 153 -26.61 -23.47 57.18
CA GLN A 153 -25.93 -22.24 56.75
C GLN A 153 -24.83 -22.53 55.72
N PHE A 154 -24.05 -23.60 55.91
CA PHE A 154 -23.01 -24.01 54.97
C PHE A 154 -23.60 -24.45 53.61
N HIS A 155 -24.71 -25.19 53.62
CA HIS A 155 -25.43 -25.60 52.42
C HIS A 155 -25.99 -24.39 51.63
N ASN A 156 -26.68 -23.48 52.31
CA ASN A 156 -27.21 -22.25 51.71
C ASN A 156 -26.09 -21.39 51.11
N HIS A 157 -24.96 -21.25 51.80
CA HIS A 157 -23.82 -20.49 51.30
C HIS A 157 -23.18 -21.15 50.07
N HIS A 158 -23.07 -22.49 50.05
CA HIS A 158 -22.56 -23.22 48.88
C HIS A 158 -23.48 -23.07 47.66
N GLN A 159 -24.79 -23.23 47.84
CA GLN A 159 -25.79 -23.05 46.78
C GLN A 159 -25.75 -21.62 46.20
N GLN A 160 -25.59 -20.62 47.06
CA GLN A 160 -25.50 -19.21 46.64
C GLN A 160 -24.19 -18.90 45.91
N GLN A 161 -23.07 -19.54 46.27
CA GLN A 161 -21.84 -19.48 45.47
C GLN A 161 -22.02 -20.15 44.09
N GLN A 162 -22.71 -21.29 44.02
CA GLN A 162 -22.95 -22.00 42.77
C GLN A 162 -23.77 -21.15 41.79
N GLN A 163 -24.87 -20.54 42.26
CA GLN A 163 -25.66 -19.59 41.47
C GLN A 163 -24.83 -18.41 40.94
N PHE A 164 -23.87 -17.90 41.71
CA PHE A 164 -22.96 -16.85 41.26
C PHE A 164 -22.02 -17.34 40.14
N TYR A 165 -21.47 -18.55 40.25
CA TYR A 165 -20.64 -19.14 39.19
C TYR A 165 -21.44 -19.40 37.91
N ASP A 166 -22.66 -19.91 38.01
CA ASP A 166 -23.53 -20.17 36.86
C ASP A 166 -23.93 -18.87 36.16
N HIS A 167 -24.25 -17.81 36.91
CA HIS A 167 -24.52 -16.50 36.35
C HIS A 167 -23.27 -15.88 35.70
N GLN A 168 -22.08 -16.07 36.26
CA GLN A 168 -20.81 -15.62 35.66
C GLN A 168 -20.52 -16.36 34.34
N GLN A 169 -20.75 -17.68 34.28
CA GLN A 169 -20.64 -18.48 33.05
C GLN A 169 -21.60 -17.95 31.97
N GLN A 170 -22.86 -17.71 32.35
CA GLN A 170 -23.90 -17.24 31.42
C GLN A 170 -23.59 -15.85 30.86
N GLN A 171 -23.10 -14.90 31.68
CA GLN A 171 -22.60 -13.61 31.18
C GLN A 171 -21.42 -13.77 30.21
N GLN A 172 -20.48 -14.67 30.51
CA GLN A 172 -19.31 -14.89 29.65
C GLN A 172 -19.69 -15.51 28.30
N GLN A 173 -20.63 -16.45 28.29
CA GLN A 173 -21.16 -17.07 27.08
C GLN A 173 -21.96 -16.06 26.23
N GLN A 174 -22.80 -15.23 26.86
CA GLN A 174 -23.53 -14.16 26.17
C GLN A 174 -22.58 -13.10 25.57
N GLN A 175 -21.48 -12.79 26.26
CA GLN A 175 -20.43 -11.89 25.75
C GLN A 175 -19.61 -12.51 24.60
N GLN A 176 -19.46 -13.85 24.55
CA GLN A 176 -18.91 -14.53 23.37
C GLN A 176 -19.87 -14.48 22.18
N GLN A 177 -21.17 -14.72 22.38
CA GLN A 177 -22.17 -14.63 21.31
C GLN A 177 -22.23 -13.24 20.67
N GLN A 178 -22.15 -12.17 21.46
CA GLN A 178 -22.08 -10.79 20.93
C GLN A 178 -20.81 -10.53 20.10
N GLN A 179 -19.66 -11.11 20.49
CA GLN A 179 -18.42 -11.01 19.71
C GLN A 179 -18.51 -11.78 18.40
N GLN A 180 -19.14 -12.97 18.40
CA GLN A 180 -19.38 -13.75 17.20
C GLN A 180 -20.28 -12.98 16.22
N GLN A 181 -21.44 -12.48 16.68
CA GLN A 181 -22.34 -11.66 15.86
C GLN A 181 -21.66 -10.42 15.24
N PHE A 182 -20.75 -9.78 15.97
CA PHE A 182 -19.98 -8.66 15.44
C PHE A 182 -18.97 -9.09 14.36
N HIS A 183 -18.33 -10.25 14.54
CA HIS A 183 -17.42 -10.83 13.55
C HIS A 183 -18.18 -11.22 12.27
N ASP A 184 -19.28 -11.95 12.40
CA ASP A 184 -20.11 -12.42 11.28
C ASP A 184 -20.65 -11.23 10.46
N HIS A 185 -21.13 -10.18 11.13
CA HIS A 185 -21.59 -8.95 10.48
C HIS A 185 -20.47 -8.18 9.77
N HIS A 186 -19.24 -8.18 10.33
CA HIS A 186 -18.08 -7.61 9.66
C HIS A 186 -17.70 -8.43 8.41
N GLN A 187 -17.73 -9.75 8.49
CA GLN A 187 -17.42 -10.63 7.37
C GLN A 187 -18.44 -10.47 6.23
N GLN A 188 -19.73 -10.38 6.55
CA GLN A 188 -20.79 -10.12 5.57
C GLN A 188 -20.63 -8.74 4.89
N LYS A 189 -20.21 -7.71 5.64
CA LYS A 189 -19.89 -6.39 5.07
C LYS A 189 -18.69 -6.42 4.13
N GLN A 190 -17.66 -7.21 4.46
CA GLN A 190 -16.51 -7.40 3.58
C GLN A 190 -16.94 -8.05 2.26
N GLN A 191 -17.69 -9.16 2.32
CA GLN A 191 -18.22 -9.85 1.14
C GLN A 191 -19.05 -8.93 0.22
N PHE A 192 -19.87 -8.04 0.79
CA PHE A 192 -20.64 -7.07 -0.01
C PHE A 192 -19.72 -6.05 -0.71
N HIS A 193 -18.65 -5.60 -0.04
CA HIS A 193 -17.67 -4.68 -0.61
C HIS A 193 -16.88 -5.33 -1.75
N ASP A 194 -16.38 -6.55 -1.50
CA ASP A 194 -15.60 -7.33 -2.47
C ASP A 194 -16.45 -7.63 -3.73
N HIS A 195 -17.73 -8.00 -3.55
CA HIS A 195 -18.65 -8.24 -4.66
C HIS A 195 -18.97 -6.97 -5.45
N HIS A 196 -19.18 -5.82 -4.79
CA HIS A 196 -19.40 -4.57 -5.50
C HIS A 196 -18.16 -4.11 -6.29
N GLN A 197 -16.96 -4.27 -5.72
CA GLN A 197 -15.70 -4.00 -6.42
C GLN A 197 -15.53 -4.89 -7.66
N GLN A 198 -15.88 -6.17 -7.56
CA GLN A 198 -15.83 -7.11 -8.69
C GLN A 198 -16.85 -6.74 -9.79
N GLN A 199 -18.04 -6.24 -9.42
CA GLN A 199 -19.00 -5.71 -10.41
C GLN A 199 -18.49 -4.44 -11.11
N GLN A 200 -17.81 -3.53 -10.39
CA GLN A 200 -17.19 -2.34 -10.99
C GLN A 200 -16.10 -2.75 -12.00
N GLN A 201 -15.18 -3.63 -11.59
CA GLN A 201 -14.12 -4.14 -12.47
C GLN A 201 -14.66 -4.79 -13.75
N PHE A 202 -15.79 -5.49 -13.69
CA PHE A 202 -16.43 -6.06 -14.87
C PHE A 202 -16.99 -4.99 -15.82
N HIS A 203 -17.63 -3.93 -15.28
CA HIS A 203 -18.11 -2.80 -16.09
C HIS A 203 -16.96 -2.02 -16.71
N ASP A 204 -15.91 -1.71 -15.94
CA ASP A 204 -14.74 -0.98 -16.43
C ASP A 204 -14.03 -1.76 -17.55
N HIS A 205 -13.86 -3.07 -17.39
CA HIS A 205 -13.25 -3.93 -18.40
C HIS A 205 -14.09 -4.01 -19.69
N HIS A 206 -15.40 -4.24 -19.58
CA HIS A 206 -16.30 -4.28 -20.74
C HIS A 206 -16.36 -2.93 -21.47
N HIS A 207 -16.42 -1.82 -20.74
CA HIS A 207 -16.42 -0.48 -21.32
C HIS A 207 -15.09 -0.15 -22.00
N HIS A 208 -13.94 -0.51 -21.40
CA HIS A 208 -12.63 -0.35 -22.01
C HIS A 208 -12.46 -1.20 -23.29
N GLN A 209 -12.89 -2.46 -23.26
CA GLN A 209 -12.88 -3.35 -24.43
C GLN A 209 -13.74 -2.78 -25.57
N GLN A 210 -14.91 -2.22 -25.25
CA GLN A 210 -15.80 -1.60 -26.24
C GLN A 210 -15.20 -0.30 -26.80
N GLN A 211 -14.56 0.53 -25.98
CA GLN A 211 -13.80 1.70 -26.45
C GLN A 211 -12.64 1.32 -27.37
N GLN A 212 -11.92 0.24 -27.05
CA GLN A 212 -10.83 -0.26 -27.89
C GLN A 212 -11.35 -0.73 -29.25
N GLN A 213 -12.44 -1.50 -29.29
CA GLN A 213 -13.10 -1.90 -30.55
C GLN A 213 -13.53 -0.70 -31.41
N PHE A 214 -14.06 0.37 -30.79
CA PHE A 214 -14.38 1.61 -31.52
C PHE A 214 -13.13 2.31 -32.06
N HIS A 215 -12.03 2.33 -31.31
CA HIS A 215 -10.77 2.94 -31.74
C HIS A 215 -10.13 2.16 -32.90
N ASP A 216 -10.01 0.84 -32.77
CA ASP A 216 -9.45 -0.06 -33.78
C ASP A 216 -10.26 0.04 -35.09
N HIS A 217 -11.59 0.06 -35.00
CA HIS A 217 -12.46 0.19 -36.17
C HIS A 217 -12.33 1.57 -36.84
N HIS A 218 -12.23 2.65 -36.06
CA HIS A 218 -12.02 3.99 -36.62
C HIS A 218 -10.64 4.12 -37.30
N GLN A 219 -9.59 3.57 -36.69
CA GLN A 219 -8.25 3.54 -37.29
C GLN A 219 -8.24 2.73 -38.60
N GLN A 220 -8.96 1.61 -38.65
CA GLN A 220 -9.08 0.79 -39.86
C GLN A 220 -9.88 1.49 -40.98
N GLN A 221 -10.93 2.25 -40.66
CA GLN A 221 -11.61 3.11 -41.63
C GLN A 221 -10.69 4.21 -42.16
N GLN A 222 -9.88 4.83 -41.29
CA GLN A 222 -8.94 5.89 -41.70
C GLN A 222 -7.86 5.34 -42.63
N GLN A 223 -7.25 4.19 -42.30
CA GLN A 223 -6.30 3.50 -43.19
C GLN A 223 -6.89 3.17 -44.57
N PHE A 224 -8.16 2.77 -44.64
CA PHE A 224 -8.84 2.53 -45.91
C PHE A 224 -9.01 3.83 -46.73
N HIS A 225 -9.38 4.93 -46.07
CA HIS A 225 -9.55 6.24 -46.72
C HIS A 225 -8.21 6.80 -47.23
N ASP A 226 -7.16 6.72 -46.41
CA ASP A 226 -5.80 7.13 -46.77
C ASP A 226 -5.28 6.32 -47.98
N HIS A 227 -5.50 4.99 -47.98
CA HIS A 227 -5.12 4.13 -49.11
C HIS A 227 -5.91 4.46 -50.39
N GLN A 228 -7.21 4.74 -50.28
CA GLN A 228 -8.04 5.15 -51.42
C GLN A 228 -7.58 6.49 -52.00
N GLN A 229 -7.24 7.47 -51.15
CA GLN A 229 -6.70 8.76 -51.57
C GLN A 229 -5.31 8.59 -52.23
N GLN A 230 -4.46 7.73 -51.70
CA GLN A 230 -3.15 7.43 -52.27
C GLN A 230 -3.26 6.74 -53.65
N GLN A 231 -4.22 5.83 -53.85
CA GLN A 231 -4.51 5.29 -55.19
C GLN A 231 -4.98 6.38 -56.17
N GLN A 232 -5.84 7.31 -55.74
CA GLN A 232 -6.27 8.42 -56.61
C GLN A 232 -5.10 9.35 -56.98
N GLN A 233 -4.19 9.63 -56.05
CA GLN A 233 -2.97 10.40 -56.35
C GLN A 233 -2.07 9.67 -57.34
N GLN A 234 -1.87 8.35 -57.20
CA GLN A 234 -1.10 7.56 -58.16
C GLN A 234 -1.73 7.55 -59.56
N GLN A 235 -3.05 7.45 -59.67
CA GLN A 235 -3.74 7.52 -60.96
C GLN A 235 -3.63 8.92 -61.61
N GLN A 236 -3.75 9.98 -60.81
CA GLN A 236 -3.55 11.36 -61.29
C GLN A 236 -2.11 11.59 -61.76
N GLN A 237 -1.11 11.08 -61.02
CA GLN A 237 0.29 11.14 -61.40
C GLN A 237 0.53 10.40 -62.72
N GLN A 238 0.07 9.14 -62.85
CA GLN A 238 0.19 8.37 -64.10
C GLN A 238 -0.46 9.09 -65.31
N PHE A 239 -1.61 9.75 -65.10
CA PHE A 239 -2.27 10.51 -66.16
C PHE A 239 -1.49 11.77 -66.56
N HIS A 240 -0.89 12.46 -65.58
CA HIS A 240 -0.02 13.61 -65.79
C HIS A 240 1.27 13.21 -66.54
N ASP A 241 1.96 12.17 -66.07
CA ASP A 241 3.19 11.63 -66.66
C ASP A 241 2.95 11.19 -68.12
N HIS A 242 1.83 10.49 -68.38
CA HIS A 242 1.45 10.07 -69.73
C HIS A 242 1.09 11.26 -70.65
N HIS A 243 0.45 12.30 -70.13
CA HIS A 243 0.21 13.53 -70.89
C HIS A 243 1.53 14.23 -71.22
N GLN A 244 2.43 14.37 -70.24
CA GLN A 244 3.74 14.98 -70.43
C GLN A 244 4.59 14.22 -71.46
N GLN A 245 4.56 12.88 -71.43
CA GLN A 245 5.24 12.04 -72.42
C GLN A 245 4.65 12.21 -73.84
N LYS A 246 3.32 12.31 -73.97
CA LYS A 246 2.68 12.63 -75.26
C LYS A 246 3.05 14.02 -75.79
N GLN A 247 3.21 14.99 -74.89
CA GLN A 247 3.60 16.35 -75.24
C GLN A 247 5.06 16.40 -75.71
N GLN A 248 5.98 15.78 -74.95
CA GLN A 248 7.39 15.59 -75.36
C GLN A 248 7.51 14.92 -76.73
N PHE A 249 6.66 13.93 -77.05
CA PHE A 249 6.67 13.29 -78.37
C PHE A 249 6.23 14.24 -79.49
N HIS A 250 5.21 15.07 -79.27
CA HIS A 250 4.81 16.11 -80.23
C HIS A 250 5.89 17.17 -80.42
N ASP A 251 6.46 17.67 -79.32
CA ASP A 251 7.52 18.69 -79.33
C ASP A 251 8.76 18.17 -80.08
N HIS A 252 9.16 16.92 -79.83
CA HIS A 252 10.28 16.27 -80.51
C HIS A 252 10.02 16.06 -82.02
N HIS A 253 8.84 15.56 -82.40
CA HIS A 253 8.47 15.36 -83.80
C HIS A 253 8.36 16.70 -84.57
N HIS A 254 7.79 17.73 -83.92
CA HIS A 254 7.72 19.08 -84.49
C HIS A 254 9.12 19.71 -84.65
N HIS A 255 10.00 19.56 -83.65
CA HIS A 255 11.39 20.00 -83.76
C HIS A 255 12.15 19.26 -84.88
N GLN A 256 11.93 17.94 -85.02
CA GLN A 256 12.52 17.15 -86.11
C GLN A 256 12.05 17.64 -87.49
N GLN A 257 10.77 17.99 -87.65
CA GLN A 257 10.26 18.58 -88.90
C GLN A 257 10.85 19.97 -89.16
N GLN A 258 10.99 20.81 -88.13
CA GLN A 258 11.66 22.12 -88.25
C GLN A 258 13.13 21.96 -88.67
N GLN A 259 13.84 20.98 -88.11
CA GLN A 259 15.22 20.69 -88.47
C GLN A 259 15.33 20.21 -89.92
N GLN A 260 14.48 19.25 -90.34
CA GLN A 260 14.42 18.81 -91.74
C GLN A 260 14.11 19.94 -92.72
N PHE A 261 13.21 20.86 -92.37
CA PHE A 261 12.91 22.04 -93.18
C PHE A 261 14.12 22.99 -93.26
N HIS A 262 14.79 23.23 -92.14
CA HIS A 262 16.00 24.07 -92.09
C HIS A 262 17.16 23.48 -92.89
N ASP A 263 17.42 22.19 -92.75
CA ASP A 263 18.46 21.46 -93.50
C ASP A 263 18.15 21.48 -95.01
N HIS A 264 16.89 21.31 -95.40
CA HIS A 264 16.46 21.42 -96.79
C HIS A 264 16.60 22.85 -97.34
N GLN A 265 16.30 23.88 -96.53
CA GLN A 265 16.52 25.27 -96.88
C GLN A 265 18.02 25.60 -97.05
N GLN A 266 18.89 25.04 -96.20
CA GLN A 266 20.34 25.15 -96.37
C GLN A 266 20.81 24.47 -97.67
N GLN A 267 20.28 23.29 -98.02
CA GLN A 267 20.61 22.64 -99.30
C GLN A 267 20.16 23.45 -100.52
N GLN A 268 18.98 24.07 -100.47
CA GLN A 268 18.52 24.98 -101.53
C GLN A 268 19.43 26.22 -101.64
N GLN A 269 19.86 26.80 -100.51
CA GLN A 269 20.81 27.92 -100.50
C GLN A 269 22.16 27.50 -101.12
N GLN A 270 22.74 26.39 -100.68
CA GLN A 270 23.99 25.85 -101.22
C GLN A 270 23.90 25.57 -102.73
N PHE A 271 22.76 25.06 -103.21
CA PHE A 271 22.55 24.84 -104.64
C PHE A 271 22.43 26.16 -105.42
N HIS A 272 21.76 27.17 -104.85
CA HIS A 272 21.65 28.49 -105.46
C HIS A 272 23.00 29.22 -105.50
N ASP A 273 23.76 29.18 -104.41
CA ASP A 273 25.12 29.74 -104.31
C ASP A 273 26.05 29.05 -105.32
N HIS A 274 25.94 27.73 -105.49
CA HIS A 274 26.67 26.99 -106.52
C HIS A 274 26.24 27.40 -107.95
N GLN A 275 24.95 27.62 -108.21
CA GLN A 275 24.50 28.16 -109.50
C GLN A 275 25.02 29.57 -109.75
N GLN A 276 25.08 30.46 -108.74
CA GLN A 276 25.66 31.79 -108.92
C GLN A 276 27.16 31.71 -109.27
N GLN A 277 27.92 30.79 -108.65
CA GLN A 277 29.30 30.52 -109.05
C GLN A 277 29.40 30.03 -110.50
N GLN A 278 28.54 29.10 -110.93
CA GLN A 278 28.50 28.61 -112.33
C GLN A 278 28.16 29.74 -113.32
N HIS A 279 27.25 30.66 -112.97
CA HIS A 279 26.90 31.80 -113.82
C HIS A 279 28.03 32.85 -113.91
N GLN A 280 28.82 33.08 -112.86
CA GLN A 280 30.00 33.97 -112.93
C GLN A 280 31.07 33.49 -113.95
N PHE A 281 31.07 32.20 -114.34
CA PHE A 281 31.95 31.69 -115.40
C PHE A 281 31.41 31.87 -116.83
N HIS A 282 30.14 32.26 -117.02
CA HIS A 282 29.50 32.23 -118.35
C HIS A 282 29.30 33.62 -119.00
N ASP A 283 29.38 34.72 -118.24
CA ASP A 283 29.16 36.08 -118.75
C ASP A 283 30.45 36.91 -118.85
N HIS A 284 31.44 36.43 -119.61
CA HIS A 284 32.29 37.30 -120.44
C HIS A 284 32.81 36.58 -121.70
N PRO A 285 32.80 37.21 -122.88
CA PRO A 285 33.10 36.55 -124.15
C PRO A 285 34.58 36.60 -124.53
N GLN A 286 35.04 35.64 -125.36
CA GLN A 286 35.76 35.97 -126.60
C GLN A 286 35.93 34.79 -127.58
N GLN A 287 36.48 35.12 -128.75
CA GLN A 287 36.59 34.25 -129.93
C GLN A 287 37.89 33.42 -129.94
N LYS A 288 37.96 32.51 -130.93
CA LYS A 288 39.18 31.96 -131.59
C LYS A 288 40.02 30.85 -130.91
N GLN A 289 39.81 29.64 -131.45
CA GLN A 289 40.76 28.98 -132.37
C GLN A 289 41.99 28.21 -131.80
N GLN A 290 41.77 26.90 -131.59
CA GLN A 290 42.69 25.76 -131.86
C GLN A 290 44.10 25.69 -131.20
N PHE A 291 44.14 24.95 -130.07
CA PHE A 291 44.98 23.75 -129.83
C PHE A 291 46.50 23.72 -130.16
N HIS A 292 47.29 23.57 -129.07
CA HIS A 292 48.61 22.91 -128.95
C HIS A 292 49.82 23.63 -129.61
N ASP A 293 51.06 23.54 -129.09
CA ASP A 293 51.64 22.52 -128.19
C ASP A 293 52.55 23.10 -127.06
N HIS A 294 53.03 22.24 -126.15
CA HIS A 294 53.95 22.57 -125.03
C HIS A 294 55.44 22.57 -125.44
N PRO A 295 56.33 23.41 -124.83
CA PRO A 295 57.09 23.00 -123.62
C PRO A 295 57.32 24.15 -122.60
N GLN A 296 57.28 23.93 -121.28
CA GLN A 296 58.25 23.24 -120.41
C GLN A 296 59.63 23.97 -120.22
N GLN A 297 59.67 24.90 -119.27
CA GLN A 297 60.88 25.34 -118.52
C GLN A 297 60.47 25.39 -117.03
N GLN A 298 61.11 24.64 -116.11
CA GLN A 298 62.39 24.91 -115.44
C GLN A 298 62.38 26.11 -114.48
N GLN A 299 62.49 25.79 -113.18
CA GLN A 299 63.41 26.34 -112.16
C GLN A 299 63.40 27.87 -111.90
N GLN A 300 63.47 28.35 -110.65
CA GLN A 300 63.91 27.71 -109.39
C GLN A 300 62.89 27.87 -108.27
#